data_AF-A0A9E1JRH6-F1
#
_entry.id   AF-A0A9E1JRH6-F1
#
_cell.length_a   1.000
_cell.length_b   1.000
_cell.length_c   1.000
_cell.angle_alpha   90.00
_cell.angle_beta   90.00
_cell.angle_gamma   90.00
#
_symmetry.space_group_name_H-M   'P 1'
#
loop_
_entity.id
_entity.type
_entity.pdbx_description
1 polymer ?
#
loop_
_entity_poly.entity_id
_entity_poly.type
_entity_poly.pdbx_seq_one_letter_code
_entity_poly.pdbx_strand_id
1 'polypeptide(L)'
;MKRREFIKKAGAGAVAAGAVIAGAPVAHAQKTIEITLVTTWPRDFPGLGTGAQRFAKRLSDMTNGRMKVNYYAAGERVKAFDSFDEVASGNAQMYHCAEYYWKGKHPGWAYFCSVPFGLTYTEMNAWIRFGGGQELYDELGAEFGV
;
A
#
# COMPACT_ATOMS: atom_id res chain seq x y z
N MET A 1 -9.58 -55.56 53.98
CA MET A 1 -9.32 -54.10 53.91
C MET A 1 -8.31 -53.83 52.79
N LYS A 2 -8.44 -52.71 52.04
CA LYS A 2 -7.52 -52.20 50.99
C LYS A 2 -7.57 -52.69 49.52
N ARG A 3 -8.67 -53.26 49.03
CA ARG A 3 -8.93 -53.34 47.56
C ARG A 3 -10.15 -52.55 47.08
N ARG A 4 -11.10 -52.26 47.99
CA ARG A 4 -12.35 -51.56 47.68
C ARG A 4 -12.29 -50.03 47.82
N GLU A 5 -11.20 -49.45 48.32
CA GLU A 5 -11.06 -47.99 48.44
C GLU A 5 -10.35 -47.32 47.24
N PHE A 6 -9.56 -48.06 46.47
CA PHE A 6 -8.82 -47.48 45.35
C PHE A 6 -9.73 -47.14 44.14
N ILE A 7 -10.81 -47.90 43.96
CA ILE A 7 -11.79 -47.68 42.88
C ILE A 7 -12.70 -46.47 43.18
N LYS A 8 -12.87 -46.06 44.45
CA LYS A 8 -13.69 -44.89 44.83
C LYS A 8 -13.00 -43.53 44.64
N LYS A 9 -11.68 -43.47 44.39
CA LYS A 9 -10.93 -42.19 44.35
C LYS A 9 -10.31 -41.79 43.02
N ALA A 10 -10.34 -42.62 41.97
CA ALA A 10 -9.62 -42.26 40.73
C ALA A 10 -10.27 -42.71 39.41
N GLY A 11 -11.46 -43.32 39.40
CA GLY A 11 -12.00 -43.92 38.19
C GLY A 11 -13.50 -43.78 38.04
N ALA A 12 -13.95 -42.63 37.56
CA ALA A 12 -15.10 -42.49 36.65
C ALA A 12 -15.28 -40.99 36.28
N GLY A 13 -14.17 -40.33 35.93
CA GLY A 13 -14.20 -39.02 35.28
C GLY A 13 -14.60 -39.18 33.83
N ALA A 14 -15.88 -39.43 33.57
CA ALA A 14 -16.46 -39.54 32.24
C ALA A 14 -17.97 -39.26 32.30
N VAL A 15 -18.33 -37.98 32.45
CA VAL A 15 -19.51 -37.47 31.78
C VAL A 15 -19.02 -36.35 30.89
N ALA A 16 -19.04 -36.62 29.59
CA ALA A 16 -18.81 -35.65 28.55
C ALA A 16 -19.82 -34.51 28.69
N ALA A 17 -19.47 -33.49 29.47
CA ALA A 17 -20.02 -32.17 29.28
C ALA A 17 -19.44 -31.67 27.95
N GLY A 18 -20.19 -31.91 26.88
CA GLY A 18 -20.00 -31.28 25.59
C GLY A 18 -20.17 -29.77 25.74
N ALA A 19 -19.16 -29.11 26.29
CA ALA A 19 -18.79 -27.77 25.90
C ALA A 19 -17.53 -27.95 25.07
N VAL A 20 -17.72 -28.37 23.82
CA VAL A 20 -16.80 -27.95 22.77
C VAL A 20 -16.80 -26.43 22.88
N ILE A 21 -15.80 -25.88 23.57
CA ILE A 21 -15.40 -24.49 23.33
C ILE A 21 -14.95 -24.58 21.88
N ALA A 22 -15.91 -24.41 20.98
CA ALA A 22 -15.68 -24.27 19.55
C ALA A 22 -14.55 -23.26 19.50
N GLY A 23 -13.38 -23.72 19.06
CA GLY A 23 -12.19 -22.88 19.00
C GLY A 23 -12.64 -21.62 18.30
N ALA A 24 -12.79 -20.55 19.09
CA ALA A 24 -13.06 -19.25 18.52
C ALA A 24 -11.93 -19.10 17.51
N PRO A 25 -12.24 -18.83 16.22
CA PRO A 25 -11.18 -18.64 15.26
C PRO A 25 -10.30 -17.57 15.90
N VAL A 26 -9.05 -17.94 16.21
CA VAL A 26 -8.05 -16.96 16.62
C VAL A 26 -7.95 -16.08 15.39
N ALA A 27 -8.70 -14.98 15.40
CA ALA A 27 -8.65 -14.00 14.37
C ALA A 27 -7.25 -13.43 14.47
N HIS A 28 -6.32 -13.99 13.70
CA HIS A 28 -5.00 -13.42 13.53
C HIS A 28 -5.24 -12.04 12.97
N ALA A 29 -5.17 -11.02 13.83
CA ALA A 29 -5.23 -9.63 13.42
C ALA A 29 -4.12 -9.47 12.37
N GLN A 30 -4.51 -9.31 11.11
CA GLN A 30 -3.53 -9.16 10.04
C GLN A 30 -2.73 -7.90 10.35
N LYS A 31 -1.40 -8.01 10.31
CA LYS A 31 -0.50 -6.89 10.58
C LYS A 31 -0.89 -5.72 9.67
N THR A 32 -1.17 -4.57 10.28
CA THR A 32 -1.40 -3.33 9.55
C THR A 32 -0.11 -2.92 8.84
N ILE A 33 -0.24 -2.58 7.56
CA ILE A 33 0.81 -2.05 6.71
C ILE A 33 0.55 -0.55 6.61
N GLU A 34 1.43 0.25 7.20
CA GLU A 34 1.40 1.71 7.10
C GLU A 34 2.17 2.12 5.83
N ILE A 35 1.54 2.93 4.99
CA ILE A 35 2.07 3.40 3.71
C ILE A 35 2.09 4.92 3.75
N THR A 36 3.28 5.51 3.66
CA THR A 36 3.44 6.96 3.54
C THR A 36 3.33 7.37 2.08
N LEU A 37 2.39 8.26 1.77
CA LEU A 37 2.17 8.85 0.46
C LEU A 37 2.47 10.35 0.52
N VAL A 38 3.49 10.82 -0.19
CA VAL A 38 3.83 12.24 -0.35
C VAL A 38 3.42 12.75 -1.73
N THR A 39 3.05 14.02 -1.88
CA THR A 39 2.59 14.54 -3.17
C THR A 39 3.20 15.89 -3.54
N THR A 40 3.20 16.21 -4.83
CA THR A 40 3.59 17.54 -5.34
C THR A 40 2.47 18.57 -5.27
N TRP A 41 1.29 18.19 -4.74
CA TRP A 41 0.08 19.00 -4.81
C TRP A 41 -0.21 19.67 -3.46
N PRO A 42 -0.67 20.94 -3.45
CA PRO A 42 -1.28 21.52 -2.26
C PRO A 42 -2.44 20.67 -1.75
N ARG A 43 -2.76 20.79 -0.46
CA ARG A 43 -3.93 20.14 0.12
C ARG A 43 -5.19 20.52 -0.67
N ASP A 44 -6.01 19.52 -0.95
CA ASP A 44 -7.28 19.64 -1.69
C ASP A 44 -7.18 20.20 -3.12
N PHE A 45 -6.00 20.15 -3.74
CA PHE A 45 -5.85 20.57 -5.13
C PHE A 45 -6.82 19.80 -6.07
N PRO A 46 -7.67 20.50 -6.84
CA PRO A 46 -8.69 19.87 -7.66
C PRO A 46 -8.10 18.89 -8.69
N GLY A 47 -8.74 17.74 -8.84
CA GLY A 47 -8.27 16.67 -9.73
C GLY A 47 -7.09 15.88 -9.15
N LEU A 48 -5.89 16.48 -9.09
CA LEU A 48 -4.66 15.75 -8.78
C LEU A 48 -4.51 15.45 -7.28
N GLY A 49 -4.65 16.46 -6.42
CA GLY A 49 -4.54 16.29 -4.96
C GLY A 49 -5.72 15.51 -4.38
N THR A 50 -6.93 15.90 -4.77
CA THR A 50 -8.17 15.19 -4.38
C THR A 50 -8.22 13.74 -4.92
N GLY A 51 -7.62 13.48 -6.08
CA GLY A 51 -7.44 12.12 -6.61
C GLY A 51 -6.54 11.24 -5.72
N ALA A 52 -5.40 11.77 -5.29
CA ALA A 52 -4.49 11.07 -4.38
C ALA A 52 -5.12 10.77 -3.01
N GLN A 53 -5.88 11.72 -2.45
CA GLN A 53 -6.62 11.49 -1.21
C GLN A 53 -7.67 10.38 -1.36
N ARG A 54 -8.37 10.35 -2.51
CA ARG A 54 -9.35 9.32 -2.82
C ARG A 54 -8.70 7.94 -2.93
N PHE A 55 -7.51 7.86 -3.54
CA PHE A 55 -6.72 6.62 -3.57
C PHE A 55 -6.35 6.16 -2.15
N ALA A 56 -5.81 7.05 -1.32
CA ALA A 56 -5.43 6.74 0.07
C ALA A 56 -6.60 6.15 0.87
N LYS A 57 -7.79 6.76 0.74
CA LYS A 57 -9.02 6.24 1.36
C LYS A 57 -9.42 4.89 0.77
N ARG A 58 -9.49 4.78 -0.56
CA ARG A 58 -9.96 3.57 -1.25
C ARG A 58 -9.10 2.37 -0.94
N LEU A 59 -7.77 2.51 -0.86
CA LEU A 59 -6.89 1.40 -0.49
C LEU A 59 -7.17 0.91 0.93
N SER A 60 -7.37 1.84 1.87
CA SER A 60 -7.73 1.51 3.25
C SER A 60 -9.08 0.79 3.31
N ASP A 61 -10.09 1.27 2.58
CA ASP A 61 -11.43 0.66 2.53
C ASP A 61 -11.38 -0.75 1.93
N MET A 62 -10.73 -0.92 0.77
CA MET A 62 -10.66 -2.19 0.04
C MET A 62 -9.90 -3.29 0.80
N THR A 63 -8.99 -2.88 1.70
CA THR A 63 -8.18 -3.81 2.50
C THR A 63 -8.72 -3.96 3.93
N ASN A 64 -9.94 -3.45 4.20
CA ASN A 64 -10.55 -3.45 5.53
C ASN A 64 -9.61 -2.91 6.62
N GLY A 65 -8.90 -1.83 6.31
CA GLY A 65 -7.94 -1.18 7.21
C GLY A 65 -6.57 -1.85 7.31
N ARG A 66 -6.31 -2.96 6.58
CA ARG A 66 -5.00 -3.62 6.62
C ARG A 66 -3.90 -2.76 5.99
N MET A 67 -4.16 -2.08 4.88
CA MET A 67 -3.21 -1.16 4.25
C MET A 67 -3.68 0.26 4.51
N LYS A 68 -3.01 0.95 5.43
CA LYS A 68 -3.39 2.30 5.84
C LYS A 68 -2.44 3.30 5.19
N VAL A 69 -3.01 4.24 4.43
CA VAL A 69 -2.24 5.25 3.71
C VAL A 69 -2.24 6.56 4.49
N ASN A 70 -1.05 6.98 4.94
CA ASN A 70 -0.82 8.29 5.54
C ASN A 70 -0.47 9.28 4.40
N TYR A 71 -1.46 10.07 4.00
CA TYR A 71 -1.34 11.07 2.93
C TYR A 71 -0.76 12.39 3.46
N TYR A 72 0.26 12.89 2.76
CA TYR A 72 0.87 14.20 2.99
C TYR A 72 0.80 15.04 1.71
N ALA A 73 0.15 16.20 1.81
CA ALA A 73 0.20 17.21 0.77
C ALA A 73 1.60 17.85 0.69
N ALA A 74 1.87 18.56 -0.40
CA ALA A 74 3.11 19.30 -0.58
C ALA A 74 3.40 20.22 0.63
N GLY A 75 4.59 20.08 1.20
CA GLY A 75 5.05 20.88 2.35
C GLY A 75 4.67 20.34 3.72
N GLU A 76 3.83 19.31 3.83
CA GLU A 76 3.44 18.75 5.14
C GLU A 76 4.46 17.77 5.70
N ARG A 77 5.22 17.12 4.82
CA ARG A 77 6.30 16.20 5.19
C ARG A 77 7.61 16.60 4.52
N VAL A 78 7.57 16.78 3.20
CA VAL A 78 8.68 17.25 2.37
C VAL A 78 8.18 18.33 1.41
N LYS A 79 9.07 19.14 0.83
CA LYS A 79 8.67 20.08 -0.22
C LYS A 79 8.18 19.31 -1.44
N ALA A 80 7.37 19.94 -2.28
CA ALA A 80 6.75 19.29 -3.46
C ALA A 80 7.78 18.49 -4.29
N PHE A 81 8.88 19.12 -4.71
CA PHE A 81 9.89 18.50 -5.56
C PHE A 81 10.89 17.59 -4.81
N ASP A 82 10.81 17.48 -3.49
CA ASP A 82 11.62 16.53 -2.72
C ASP A 82 10.93 15.15 -2.64
N SER A 83 9.68 15.04 -3.13
CA SER A 83 8.87 13.80 -3.05
C SER A 83 9.49 12.58 -3.73
N PHE A 84 10.21 12.76 -4.84
CA PHE A 84 10.94 11.67 -5.50
C PHE A 84 12.04 11.12 -4.59
N ASP A 85 12.89 12.00 -4.07
CA ASP A 85 14.04 11.61 -3.24
C ASP A 85 13.59 11.02 -1.89
N GLU A 86 12.45 11.47 -1.36
CA GLU A 86 11.82 10.89 -0.17
C GLU A 86 11.39 9.43 -0.39
N VAL A 87 10.93 9.05 -1.59
CA VAL A 87 10.59 7.65 -1.90
C VAL A 87 11.82 6.85 -2.27
N ALA A 88 12.70 7.39 -3.13
CA ALA A 88 13.93 6.73 -3.55
C ALA A 88 14.87 6.40 -2.37
N SER A 89 14.83 7.20 -1.30
CA SER A 89 15.57 6.93 -0.05
C SER A 89 14.88 5.94 0.90
N GLY A 90 13.67 5.49 0.58
CA GLY A 90 12.87 4.58 1.40
C GLY A 90 12.13 5.24 2.58
N ASN A 91 12.18 6.57 2.71
CA ASN A 91 11.52 7.31 3.80
C ASN A 91 10.00 7.42 3.60
N ALA A 92 9.52 7.37 2.36
CA ALA A 92 8.12 7.17 1.99
C ALA A 92 7.96 5.95 1.08
N GLN A 93 6.77 5.35 1.07
CA GLN A 93 6.50 4.16 0.26
C GLN A 93 5.96 4.52 -1.14
N MET A 94 5.39 5.71 -1.30
CA MET A 94 4.78 6.15 -2.56
C MET A 94 4.86 7.67 -2.69
N TYR A 95 4.92 8.16 -3.93
CA TYR A 95 4.62 9.55 -4.26
C TYR A 95 3.47 9.66 -5.28
N HIS A 96 2.86 10.83 -5.38
CA HIS A 96 1.96 11.18 -6.48
C HIS A 96 2.36 12.54 -7.09
N CYS A 97 2.80 12.53 -8.35
CA CYS A 97 3.39 13.68 -9.03
C CYS A 97 3.12 13.68 -10.55
N ALA A 98 3.82 14.56 -11.29
CA ALA A 98 3.97 14.48 -12.74
C ALA A 98 5.43 14.16 -13.09
N GLU A 99 5.66 13.04 -13.79
CA GLU A 99 7.02 12.50 -13.98
C GLU A 99 7.98 13.43 -14.74
N TYR A 100 7.47 14.33 -15.59
CA TYR A 100 8.34 15.29 -16.29
C TYR A 100 9.09 16.24 -15.35
N TYR A 101 8.69 16.35 -14.07
CA TYR A 101 9.44 17.10 -13.07
C TYR A 101 10.85 16.54 -12.87
N TRP A 102 11.04 15.23 -13.07
CA TRP A 102 12.30 14.53 -12.83
C TRP A 102 13.18 14.37 -14.06
N LYS A 103 12.87 15.09 -15.15
CA LYS A 103 13.71 15.09 -16.37
C LYS A 103 15.18 15.47 -16.10
N GLY A 104 15.45 16.23 -15.03
CA GLY A 104 16.79 16.59 -14.60
C GLY A 104 17.56 15.46 -13.90
N LYS A 105 16.86 14.43 -13.40
CA LYS A 105 17.45 13.19 -12.86
C LYS A 105 17.72 12.18 -13.98
N HIS A 106 16.73 11.97 -14.85
CA HIS A 106 16.90 11.20 -16.09
C HIS A 106 15.93 11.73 -17.16
N PRO A 107 16.36 12.00 -18.40
CA PRO A 107 15.50 12.56 -19.44
C PRO A 107 14.31 11.65 -19.79
N GLY A 108 14.42 10.34 -19.53
CA GLY A 108 13.37 9.34 -19.76
C GLY A 108 12.08 9.61 -18.98
N TRP A 109 12.14 10.21 -17.80
CA TRP A 109 10.94 10.46 -16.96
C TRP A 109 9.89 11.33 -17.66
N ALA A 110 10.31 12.22 -18.57
CA ALA A 110 9.40 13.08 -19.31
C ALA A 110 8.36 12.30 -20.14
N TYR A 111 8.76 11.14 -20.69
CA TYR A 111 7.90 10.33 -21.55
C TYR A 111 6.80 9.59 -20.79
N PHE A 112 6.90 9.47 -19.46
CA PHE A 112 5.86 8.89 -18.60
C PHE A 112 4.86 9.91 -18.06
N CYS A 113 4.93 11.16 -18.51
CA CYS A 113 3.92 12.17 -18.23
C CYS A 113 3.38 12.81 -19.51
N SER A 114 4.19 13.65 -20.17
CA SER A 114 3.84 14.28 -21.43
C SER A 114 5.05 14.95 -22.08
N VAL A 115 5.11 14.89 -23.41
CA VAL A 115 6.08 15.60 -24.23
C VAL A 115 5.35 16.36 -25.35
N PRO A 116 5.89 17.50 -25.84
CA PRO A 116 5.30 18.22 -26.96
C PRO A 116 5.07 17.31 -28.17
N PHE A 117 3.88 17.39 -28.77
CA PHE A 117 3.46 16.54 -29.90
C PHE A 117 3.48 15.03 -29.60
N GLY A 118 3.41 14.66 -28.32
CA GLY A 118 3.35 13.28 -27.87
C GLY A 118 1.95 12.67 -27.95
N LEU A 119 1.81 11.55 -27.23
CA LEU A 119 0.58 10.75 -27.20
C LEU A 119 -0.59 11.49 -26.54
N THR A 120 -1.78 11.29 -27.06
CA THR A 120 -3.03 11.62 -26.37
C THR A 120 -3.22 10.72 -25.14
N TYR A 121 -4.18 11.08 -24.27
CA TYR A 121 -4.51 10.27 -23.09
C TYR A 121 -4.79 8.79 -23.43
N THR A 122 -5.58 8.54 -24.48
CA THR A 122 -5.97 7.17 -24.87
C THR A 122 -4.76 6.38 -25.36
N GLU A 123 -3.90 7.00 -26.16
CA GLU A 123 -2.69 6.39 -26.69
C GLU A 123 -1.66 6.12 -25.59
N MET A 124 -1.47 7.06 -24.65
CA MET A 124 -0.60 6.87 -23.48
C MET A 124 -1.07 5.68 -22.64
N ASN A 125 -2.38 5.59 -22.36
CA ASN A 125 -2.92 4.44 -21.63
C ASN A 125 -2.75 3.13 -22.39
N ALA A 126 -2.95 3.13 -23.71
CA ALA A 126 -2.75 1.94 -24.53
C ALA A 126 -1.29 1.49 -24.50
N TRP A 127 -0.35 2.42 -24.63
CA TRP A 127 1.08 2.14 -24.58
C TRP A 127 1.52 1.60 -23.22
N ILE A 128 1.16 2.26 -22.12
CA ILE A 128 1.51 1.79 -20.76
C ILE A 128 0.95 0.39 -20.50
N ARG A 129 -0.31 0.12 -20.87
CA ARG A 129 -0.99 -1.14 -20.52
C ARG A 129 -0.69 -2.31 -21.45
N PHE A 130 -0.42 -2.04 -22.72
CA PHE A 130 -0.39 -3.07 -23.77
C PHE A 130 0.79 -2.92 -24.75
N GLY A 131 1.49 -1.79 -24.73
CA GLY A 131 2.53 -1.46 -25.71
C GLY A 131 3.96 -1.50 -25.15
N GLY A 132 4.18 -2.12 -23.99
CA GLY A 132 5.51 -2.19 -23.37
C GLY A 132 5.88 -0.97 -22.52
N GLY A 133 4.95 -0.03 -22.31
CA GLY A 133 5.25 1.21 -21.61
C GLY A 133 5.48 1.02 -20.11
N GLN A 134 4.75 0.10 -19.46
CA GLN A 134 4.96 -0.16 -18.03
C GLN A 134 6.33 -0.78 -17.77
N GLU A 135 6.78 -1.70 -18.62
CA GLU A 135 8.08 -2.37 -18.49
C GLU A 135 9.24 -1.37 -18.58
N LEU A 136 9.16 -0.41 -19.50
CA LEU A 136 10.13 0.68 -19.60
C LEU A 136 10.08 1.63 -18.41
N TYR A 137 8.89 1.83 -17.85
CA TYR A 137 8.70 2.70 -16.68
C TYR A 137 9.32 2.06 -15.43
N ASP A 138 9.09 0.76 -15.25
CA ASP A 138 9.64 -0.05 -14.16
C ASP A 138 11.17 -0.18 -14.29
N GLU A 139 11.68 -0.38 -15.51
CA GLU A 139 13.14 -0.43 -15.78
C GLU A 139 13.80 0.89 -15.36
N LEU A 140 13.22 2.03 -15.76
CA LEU A 140 13.74 3.34 -15.37
C LEU A 140 13.62 3.58 -13.86
N GLY A 141 12.48 3.24 -13.24
CA GLY A 141 12.27 3.40 -11.80
C GLY A 141 13.24 2.59 -10.96
N ALA A 142 13.56 1.37 -11.40
CA ALA A 142 14.48 0.48 -10.72
C ALA A 142 15.90 1.07 -10.57
N GLU A 143 16.37 1.92 -11.48
CA GLU A 143 17.65 2.63 -11.35
C GLU A 143 17.71 3.56 -10.13
N PHE A 144 16.56 3.99 -9.63
CA PHE A 144 16.41 4.92 -8.50
C PHE A 144 15.78 4.26 -7.27
N GLY A 145 15.41 2.99 -7.34
CA GLY A 145 14.72 2.28 -6.25
C GLY A 145 13.29 2.74 -6.02
N VAL A 146 12.61 3.21 -7.07
CA VAL A 146 11.20 3.67 -7.06
C VAL A 146 10.31 2.76 -7.89
#